data_AF-A0A1I3K2M1-F1
#
_entry.id   AF-A0A1I3K2M1-F1
#
_cell.length_a   1.000
_cell.length_b   1.000
_cell.length_c   1.000
_cell.angle_alpha   90.00
_cell.angle_beta   90.00
_cell.angle_gamma   90.00
#
_symmetry.space_group_name_H-M   'P 1'
#
loop_
_entity.id
_entity.type
_entity.pdbx_description
1 polymer ?
#
loop_
_entity_poly.entity_id
_entity_poly.type
_entity_poly.pdbx_seq_one_letter_code
_entity_poly.pdbx_strand_id
1 'polypeptide(L)'
;MINPMIGMPQGAEWLVILAIVVLVFGAAKLPDLARGTGQALRIFKAETKGLKDDDDADKDETDAAPPAPKAEIPPAAPVPPAAPVDSAPEVAPVTPTSEQSDTRNS
;
A
#
# COMPACT_ATOMS: atom_id res chain seq x y z
N MET A 1 25.11 -37.51 -30.68
CA MET A 1 24.72 -36.16 -31.16
C MET A 1 23.28 -35.92 -30.77
N ILE A 2 23.06 -35.14 -29.71
CA ILE A 2 21.73 -34.79 -29.18
C ILE A 2 21.69 -33.26 -29.21
N ASN A 3 21.34 -32.70 -30.37
CA ASN A 3 21.05 -31.28 -30.49
C ASN A 3 19.54 -31.17 -30.65
N PRO A 4 18.79 -30.82 -29.59
CA PRO A 4 17.37 -30.60 -29.73
C PRO A 4 17.17 -29.36 -30.57
N MET A 5 16.24 -29.51 -31.50
CA MET A 5 15.65 -28.49 -32.34
C MET A 5 14.96 -27.44 -31.45
N ILE A 6 15.75 -26.53 -30.86
CA ILE A 6 15.30 -25.26 -30.26
C ILE A 6 14.90 -24.33 -31.42
N GLY A 7 13.82 -24.72 -32.08
CA GLY A 7 12.97 -23.87 -32.90
C GLY A 7 11.59 -24.19 -32.38
N MET A 8 10.93 -23.37 -31.57
CA MET A 8 10.65 -21.98 -31.85
C MET A 8 10.70 -21.16 -30.54
N PRO A 9 11.66 -20.24 -30.40
CA PRO A 9 11.71 -19.35 -29.26
C PRO A 9 10.78 -18.14 -29.51
N GLN A 10 9.55 -18.21 -29.02
CA GLN A 10 8.67 -17.01 -29.01
C GLN A 10 8.10 -16.72 -27.63
N GLY A 11 8.03 -17.72 -26.75
CA GLY A 11 7.56 -17.56 -25.37
C GLY A 11 8.52 -18.08 -24.30
N ALA A 12 9.36 -19.07 -24.62
CA ALA A 12 10.28 -19.66 -23.64
C ALA A 12 11.34 -18.66 -23.16
N GLU A 13 11.82 -17.77 -24.03
CA GLU A 13 12.81 -16.75 -23.64
C GLU A 13 12.21 -15.72 -22.68
N TRP A 14 10.97 -15.29 -22.92
CA TRP A 14 10.27 -14.41 -21.99
C TRP A 14 10.11 -15.04 -20.61
N LEU A 15 9.83 -16.35 -20.55
CA LEU A 15 9.79 -17.08 -19.29
C LEU A 15 11.16 -17.15 -18.61
N VAL A 16 12.25 -17.35 -19.37
CA VAL A 16 13.62 -17.35 -18.81
C VAL A 16 13.99 -15.97 -18.27
N ILE A 17 13.69 -14.89 -19.00
CA ILE A 17 13.95 -13.52 -18.54
C ILE A 17 13.13 -13.21 -17.28
N LEU A 18 11.83 -13.54 -17.28
CA LEU A 18 10.98 -13.36 -16.10
C LEU A 18 11.50 -14.16 -14.90
N ALA A 19 11.96 -15.39 -15.11
CA ALA A 19 12.55 -16.21 -14.06
C ALA A 19 13.80 -15.56 -13.46
N ILE A 20 14.68 -14.96 -14.28
CA ILE A 20 15.86 -14.22 -13.80
C ILE A 20 15.44 -12.99 -12.98
N VAL A 21 14.45 -12.22 -13.45
CA VAL A 21 13.92 -11.05 -12.72
C VAL A 21 13.34 -11.48 -11.37
N VAL A 22 12.55 -12.55 -11.32
CA VAL A 22 12.01 -13.11 -10.07
C VAL A 22 13.13 -13.57 -9.13
N LEU A 23 14.22 -14.15 -9.65
CA LEU A 23 15.38 -14.58 -8.85
C LEU A 23 16.12 -13.39 -8.22
N VAL A 24 16.27 -12.28 -8.95
CA VAL A 24 17.00 -11.09 -8.45
C VAL A 24 16.14 -10.26 -7.50
N PHE A 25 14.87 -10.02 -7.86
CA PHE A 25 13.98 -9.14 -7.09
C PHE A 25 13.14 -9.90 -6.05
N GLY A 26 12.92 -11.19 -6.25
CA GLY A 26 12.04 -12.03 -5.42
C GLY A 26 10.57 -12.02 -5.87
N ALA A 27 9.89 -13.16 -5.70
CA ALA A 27 8.48 -13.33 -6.09
C ALA A 27 7.52 -12.39 -5.33
N ALA A 28 7.88 -11.94 -4.12
CA ALA A 28 7.06 -11.03 -3.33
C ALA A 28 7.17 -9.56 -3.76
N LYS A 29 8.27 -9.15 -4.42
CA LYS A 29 8.53 -7.74 -4.75
C LYS A 29 7.99 -7.31 -6.10
N LEU A 30 7.92 -8.21 -7.08
CA LEU A 30 7.26 -7.94 -8.37
C LEU A 30 5.78 -7.51 -8.25
N PRO A 31 4.91 -8.22 -7.49
CA PRO A 31 3.51 -7.80 -7.37
C PRO A 31 3.35 -6.50 -6.57
N ASP A 32 4.22 -6.24 -5.61
CA ASP A 32 4.23 -5.01 -4.81
C ASP A 32 4.56 -3.78 -5.69
N LEU A 33 5.63 -3.90 -6.50
CA LEU A 33 6.01 -2.88 -7.48
C LEU A 33 4.94 -2.70 -8.57
N ALA A 34 4.38 -3.80 -9.09
CA ALA A 34 3.34 -3.76 -10.11
C ALA A 34 2.06 -3.07 -9.62
N ARG A 35 1.68 -3.24 -8.35
CA ARG A 35 0.52 -2.56 -7.75
C ARG A 35 0.72 -1.04 -7.69
N GLY A 36 1.89 -0.59 -7.22
CA GLY A 36 2.21 0.85 -7.16
C GLY A 36 2.32 1.48 -8.55
N THR A 37 3.09 0.89 -9.46
CA THR A 37 3.27 1.39 -10.83
C THR A 37 1.98 1.31 -11.65
N GLY A 38 1.21 0.22 -11.50
CA GLY A 38 -0.07 0.05 -12.20
C GLY A 38 -1.11 1.09 -11.81
N GLN A 39 -1.17 1.46 -10.53
CA GLN A 39 -2.06 2.54 -10.06
C GLN A 39 -1.65 3.91 -10.62
N ALA A 40 -0.35 4.22 -10.64
CA ALA A 40 0.14 5.47 -11.24
C ALA A 40 -0.14 5.54 -12.75
N LEU A 41 0.09 4.43 -13.48
CA LEU A 41 -0.22 4.33 -14.90
C LEU A 41 -1.74 4.43 -15.18
N ARG A 42 -2.59 3.88 -14.30
CA ARG A 42 -4.05 3.98 -14.42
C ARG A 42 -4.52 5.43 -14.29
N ILE A 43 -4.02 6.16 -13.30
CA ILE A 43 -4.37 7.57 -13.08
C ILE A 43 -3.89 8.40 -14.27
N PHE A 44 -2.63 8.23 -14.68
CA PHE A 44 -2.09 8.91 -15.86
C PHE A 44 -2.87 8.59 -17.14
N LYS A 45 -3.27 7.33 -17.35
CA LYS A 45 -4.09 6.91 -18.50
C LYS A 45 -5.48 7.54 -18.46
N ALA A 46 -6.12 7.62 -17.29
CA ALA A 46 -7.42 8.24 -17.12
C ALA A 46 -7.39 9.75 -17.37
N GLU A 47 -6.39 10.44 -16.81
CA GLU A 47 -6.17 11.87 -17.08
C GLU A 47 -5.86 12.10 -18.56
N THR A 48 -4.94 11.32 -19.15
CA THR A 48 -4.60 11.44 -20.58
C THR A 48 -5.77 11.07 -21.50
N LYS A 49 -6.63 10.12 -21.11
CA LYS A 49 -7.83 9.73 -21.86
C LYS A 49 -8.84 10.88 -21.88
N GLY A 50 -9.05 11.59 -20.76
CA GLY A 50 -9.88 12.80 -20.74
C GLY A 50 -9.43 13.93 -21.68
N LEU A 51 -8.14 13.96 -22.07
CA LEU A 51 -7.62 14.89 -23.08
C LEU A 51 -7.72 14.35 -24.53
N LYS A 52 -8.00 13.05 -24.69
CA LYS A 52 -8.08 12.35 -25.99
C LYS A 52 -9.53 12.00 -26.39
N ASP A 53 -10.43 11.91 -25.42
CA ASP A 53 -11.80 11.37 -25.55
C ASP A 53 -12.87 12.42 -25.90
N ASP A 54 -12.51 13.68 -26.19
CA ASP A 54 -13.50 14.64 -26.74
C ASP A 54 -14.12 14.17 -28.09
N ASP A 55 -13.62 13.07 -28.68
CA ASP A 55 -14.13 12.48 -29.94
C ASP A 55 -14.73 11.05 -29.83
N ASP A 56 -14.57 10.29 -28.73
CA ASP A 56 -14.99 8.88 -28.67
C ASP A 56 -15.57 8.47 -27.29
N ALA A 57 -16.65 9.13 -26.88
CA ALA A 57 -17.42 8.74 -25.71
C ALA A 57 -18.33 7.53 -26.03
N ASP A 58 -17.84 6.31 -25.77
CA ASP A 58 -18.65 5.21 -25.24
C ASP A 58 -17.80 3.93 -25.13
N LYS A 59 -17.93 3.24 -23.98
CA LYS A 59 -17.31 1.96 -23.58
C LYS A 59 -16.01 2.13 -22.78
N ASP A 60 -16.15 2.13 -21.46
CA ASP A 60 -15.50 1.15 -20.57
C ASP A 60 -15.81 1.50 -19.09
N GLU A 61 -17.08 1.46 -18.72
CA GLU A 61 -17.48 1.35 -17.31
C GLU A 61 -17.54 -0.13 -16.92
N THR A 62 -16.38 -0.76 -16.79
CA THR A 62 -16.19 -1.99 -16.00
C THR A 62 -14.69 -2.14 -15.81
N ASP A 63 -14.14 -1.54 -14.74
CA ASP A 63 -13.08 -2.16 -13.95
C ASP A 63 -12.78 -1.27 -12.74
N ALA A 64 -13.73 -1.21 -11.81
CA ALA A 64 -13.50 -0.71 -10.46
C ALA A 64 -13.59 -1.92 -9.51
N ALA A 65 -12.53 -2.71 -9.45
CA ALA A 65 -12.33 -3.67 -8.38
C ALA A 65 -11.01 -3.35 -7.66
N PRO A 66 -11.06 -2.73 -6.46
CA PRO A 66 -9.91 -2.71 -5.57
C PRO A 66 -9.53 -4.16 -5.22
N PRO A 67 -8.25 -4.59 -5.34
CA PRO A 67 -7.84 -5.79 -4.63
C PRO A 67 -7.91 -5.48 -3.14
N ALA A 68 -8.90 -6.10 -2.48
CA ALA A 68 -9.11 -6.04 -1.05
C ALA A 68 -7.80 -6.37 -0.28
N PRO A 69 -7.47 -5.62 0.78
CA PRO A 69 -6.50 -6.09 1.76
C PRO A 69 -7.11 -7.29 2.50
N LYS A 70 -6.60 -8.49 2.23
CA LYS A 70 -6.83 -9.71 3.01
C LYS A 70 -5.56 -10.55 2.83
N ALA A 71 -4.74 -10.85 3.83
CA ALA A 71 -4.91 -10.81 5.27
C ALA A 71 -3.54 -10.63 5.94
N GLU A 72 -3.45 -9.68 6.87
CA GLU A 72 -2.59 -9.83 8.03
C GLU A 72 -3.57 -9.92 9.20
N ILE A 73 -3.79 -11.14 9.69
CA ILE A 73 -4.52 -11.36 10.94
C ILE A 73 -3.51 -10.95 12.01
N PRO A 74 -3.69 -9.84 12.74
CA PRO A 74 -2.89 -9.65 13.95
C PRO A 74 -3.29 -10.79 14.91
N PRO A 75 -2.32 -11.59 15.40
CA PRO A 75 -2.57 -12.48 16.52
C PRO A 75 -3.12 -11.64 17.67
N ALA A 76 -4.24 -12.10 18.25
CA ALA A 76 -4.94 -11.46 19.34
C ALA A 76 -3.95 -10.94 20.39
N ALA A 77 -3.99 -9.63 20.65
CA ALA A 77 -3.35 -9.07 21.84
C ALA A 77 -3.90 -9.84 23.06
N PRO A 78 -3.04 -10.34 23.97
CA PRO A 78 -3.51 -10.97 25.19
C PRO A 78 -4.30 -9.91 25.98
N VAL A 79 -5.58 -10.22 26.20
CA VAL A 79 -6.46 -9.47 27.08
C VAL A 79 -5.77 -9.40 28.46
N PRO A 80 -5.47 -8.21 29.01
CA PRO A 80 -4.82 -8.13 30.31
C PRO A 80 -5.76 -8.70 31.38
N PRO A 81 -5.34 -9.72 32.16
CA PRO A 81 -6.10 -10.16 33.30
C PRO A 81 -6.06 -9.05 34.36
N ALA A 82 -7.24 -8.63 34.80
CA ALA A 82 -7.39 -7.74 35.96
C ALA A 82 -6.70 -8.37 37.19
N ALA A 83 -5.74 -7.64 37.77
CA ALA A 83 -5.28 -7.89 39.12
C ALA A 83 -5.81 -6.77 40.04
N PRO A 84 -6.48 -7.11 41.16
CA PRO A 84 -7.06 -6.14 42.08
C PRO A 84 -6.03 -5.63 43.10
N VAL A 85 -6.29 -4.41 43.58
CA VAL A 85 -5.84 -3.76 44.83
C VAL A 85 -4.34 -3.50 45.05
N ASP A 86 -3.98 -2.22 45.26
CA ASP A 86 -3.36 -1.78 46.53
C ASP A 86 -3.38 -0.24 46.69
N SER A 87 -3.99 0.22 47.79
CA SER A 87 -3.67 1.41 48.59
C SER A 87 -3.55 2.83 47.99
N ALA A 88 -4.55 3.68 48.27
CA ALA A 88 -4.37 5.13 48.53
C ALA A 88 -3.79 5.31 49.96
N PRO A 89 -3.00 6.35 50.30
CA PRO A 89 -3.24 7.80 50.09
C PRO A 89 -2.00 8.53 49.53
N GLU A 90 -2.02 9.79 49.09
CA GLU A 90 -1.73 10.97 49.94
C GLU A 90 -1.21 12.12 49.03
N VAL A 91 -1.85 13.31 49.10
CA VAL A 91 -1.29 14.70 48.98
C VAL A 91 -0.57 15.10 47.67
N ALA A 92 -0.87 16.20 46.95
CA ALA A 92 -1.55 17.47 47.19
C ALA A 92 -2.03 18.07 45.85
N PRO A 93 -3.00 19.02 45.87
CA PRO A 93 -3.37 19.80 44.69
C PRO A 93 -2.33 20.91 44.45
N VAL A 94 -1.86 21.08 43.21
CA VAL A 94 -1.32 22.37 42.77
C VAL A 94 -2.29 22.96 41.77
N THR A 95 -2.97 24.00 42.24
CA THR A 95 -3.91 24.86 41.52
C THR A 95 -3.20 25.64 40.39
N PRO A 96 -3.98 26.20 39.44
CA PRO A 96 -3.48 26.71 38.16
C PRO A 96 -2.75 28.05 38.34
N THR A 97 -1.63 28.25 37.64
CA THR A 97 -1.05 29.60 37.52
C THR A 97 -1.64 30.30 36.31
N SER A 98 -2.53 31.23 36.60
CA SER A 98 -2.94 32.31 35.72
C SER A 98 -1.84 33.38 35.69
N GLU A 99 -1.27 33.68 34.52
CA GLU A 99 -0.53 34.92 34.27
C GLU A 99 -0.56 35.21 32.75
N GLN A 100 -1.46 36.09 32.31
CA GLN A 100 -1.15 37.46 31.86
C GLN A 100 -0.75 37.48 30.36
N SER A 101 -1.62 37.76 29.38
CA SER A 101 -2.54 38.89 29.16
C SER A 101 -1.89 40.27 29.30
N ASP A 102 -0.91 40.55 28.45
CA ASP A 102 -0.44 41.89 28.04
C ASP A 102 0.58 41.61 26.91
N THR A 103 0.41 41.97 25.64
CA THR A 103 0.58 43.34 25.14
C THR A 103 -0.12 43.45 23.78
N ARG A 104 -1.29 44.07 23.80
CA ARG A 104 -1.94 44.68 22.64
C ARG A 104 -1.53 46.15 22.69
N ASN A 105 -0.93 46.66 21.61
CA ASN A 105 -0.70 48.09 21.32
C ASN A 105 0.57 48.75 21.92
N SER A 106 1.63 48.84 21.10
CA SER A 106 2.48 50.02 20.96
C SER A 106 3.13 50.02 19.58
#